data_AF-A0A6J1QDR1-F1
#
_entry.id   AF-A0A6J1QDR1-F1
#
_cell.length_a   1.000
_cell.length_b   1.000
_cell.length_c   1.000
_cell.angle_alpha   90.00
_cell.angle_beta   90.00
_cell.angle_gamma   90.00
#
_symmetry.space_group_name_H-M   'P 1'
#
loop_
_entity.id
_entity.type
_entity.pdbx_description
1 polymer ?
#
loop_
_entity_poly.entity_id
_entity_poly.type
_entity_poly.pdbx_seq_one_letter_code
_entity_poly.pdbx_strand_id
1 'polypeptide(L)'
;MKYIDSYILKEFNNCKKFLRDKQDIFVTKADKGQITVVMEKTDYNNRMTDLLNDESTYRKLKKDPISQLTTKLNKLVKSWYDSDIIDDPTYYRLKCTNGNLPRCYGLPKFYEQIFGSPMGSPLSPKTSDIVMEDLEMHCLGALDFEIKIFYRYVDDIFTIIPRSKLNDVLNAFNSYHPRLNFTFELESNNSLPFLDTIVIRD
;
A
#
# COMPACT_ATOMS: atom_id res chain seq x y z
N MET A 1 12.76 15.36 12.04
CA MET A 1 11.90 14.84 10.95
C MET A 1 10.84 15.86 10.64
N LYS A 2 10.50 15.96 9.35
CA LYS A 2 9.20 16.50 9.03
C LYS A 2 8.85 17.98 9.35
N TYR A 3 9.76 18.93 9.63
CA TYR A 3 9.46 20.29 9.11
C TYR A 3 9.12 20.17 7.59
N ILE A 4 9.65 19.12 6.90
CA ILE A 4 9.18 18.45 5.65
C ILE A 4 7.66 18.31 5.60
N ASP A 5 6.97 17.78 6.62
CA ASP A 5 5.50 17.69 6.64
C ASP A 5 4.85 19.08 6.65
N SER A 6 5.56 20.11 7.11
CA SER A 6 5.04 21.48 7.15
C SER A 6 5.23 22.23 5.84
N TYR A 7 6.44 22.20 5.25
CA TYR A 7 6.68 22.79 3.95
C TYR A 7 5.88 22.03 2.88
N ILE A 8 5.87 20.69 2.98
CA ILE A 8 5.03 19.83 2.17
C ILE A 8 3.57 20.26 2.29
N LEU A 9 3.04 20.60 3.46
CA LEU A 9 1.66 21.10 3.55
C LEU A 9 1.48 22.51 2.99
N LYS A 10 2.44 23.42 3.23
CA LYS A 10 2.40 24.80 2.72
C LYS A 10 2.42 24.81 1.18
N GLU A 11 3.25 23.96 0.58
CA GLU A 11 3.32 23.69 -0.87
C GLU A 11 2.13 22.89 -1.38
N PHE A 12 1.73 21.81 -0.72
CA PHE A 12 0.55 21.03 -1.09
C PHE A 12 -0.73 21.90 -1.03
N ASN A 13 -0.77 22.92 -0.16
CA ASN A 13 -1.84 23.92 -0.12
C ASN A 13 -1.72 24.97 -1.24
N ASN A 14 -0.52 25.46 -1.56
CA ASN A 14 -0.28 26.31 -2.73
C ASN A 14 -0.56 25.57 -4.04
N CYS A 15 -0.27 24.27 -4.08
CA CYS A 15 -0.50 23.36 -5.18
C CYS A 15 -1.98 23.06 -5.33
N LYS A 16 -2.72 22.84 -4.23
CA LYS A 16 -4.19 22.81 -4.27
C LYS A 16 -4.79 24.15 -4.68
N LYS A 17 -4.24 25.29 -4.20
CA LYS A 17 -4.62 26.64 -4.66
C LYS A 17 -4.34 26.77 -6.17
N PHE A 18 -3.19 26.33 -6.65
CA PHE A 18 -2.78 26.32 -8.06
C PHE A 18 -3.65 25.41 -8.92
N LEU A 19 -3.98 24.20 -8.48
CA LEU A 19 -4.87 23.24 -9.18
C LEU A 19 -6.34 23.68 -9.14
N ARG A 20 -6.70 24.57 -8.21
CA ARG A 20 -7.98 25.29 -8.23
C ARG A 20 -7.94 26.49 -9.17
N ASP A 21 -6.85 27.26 -9.15
CA ASP A 21 -6.62 28.47 -9.94
C ASP A 21 -6.34 28.16 -11.42
N LYS A 22 -5.79 26.97 -11.76
CA LYS A 22 -5.56 26.43 -13.11
C LYS A 22 -6.43 25.20 -13.38
N GLN A 23 -7.44 25.36 -14.25
CA GLN A 23 -8.43 24.32 -14.59
C GLN A 23 -8.18 23.57 -15.91
N ASP A 24 -7.15 23.96 -16.65
CA ASP A 24 -6.82 23.39 -17.97
C ASP A 24 -6.05 22.05 -17.86
N ILE A 25 -5.64 21.69 -16.64
CA ILE A 25 -4.76 20.55 -16.34
C ILE A 25 -5.60 19.39 -15.76
N PHE A 26 -5.28 18.15 -16.15
CA PHE A 26 -5.89 16.93 -15.63
C PHE A 26 -4.85 16.03 -14.95
N VAL A 27 -5.23 15.45 -13.81
CA VAL A 27 -4.37 14.58 -13.00
C VAL A 27 -5.06 13.25 -12.75
N THR A 28 -4.43 12.14 -13.14
CA THR A 28 -4.94 10.78 -12.93
C THR A 28 -3.82 9.77 -12.68
N LYS A 29 -4.16 8.55 -12.26
CA LYS A 29 -3.20 7.45 -12.13
C LYS A 29 -3.01 6.74 -13.46
N ALA A 30 -1.79 6.25 -13.69
CA ALA A 30 -1.48 5.42 -14.83
C ALA A 30 -1.98 3.98 -14.64
N ASP A 31 -2.18 3.28 -15.75
CA ASP A 31 -2.60 1.87 -15.82
C ASP A 31 -1.62 0.90 -15.11
N LYS A 32 -0.31 1.23 -15.04
CA LYS A 32 0.72 0.42 -14.38
C LYS A 32 1.73 1.25 -13.58
N GLY A 33 2.37 0.61 -12.59
CA GLY A 33 3.54 1.12 -11.86
C GLY A 33 3.26 2.04 -10.66
N GLN A 34 1.99 2.30 -10.31
CA GLN A 34 1.57 3.25 -9.26
C GLN A 34 1.91 4.73 -9.52
N ILE A 35 1.79 5.20 -10.76
CA ILE A 35 2.39 6.47 -11.18
C ILE A 35 1.31 7.47 -11.57
N THR A 36 1.51 8.75 -11.22
CA THR A 36 0.50 9.81 -11.42
C THR A 36 0.87 10.65 -12.64
N VAL A 37 -0.10 10.90 -13.52
CA VAL A 37 0.05 11.52 -14.85
C VAL A 37 -0.67 12.85 -14.86
N VAL A 38 0.05 13.90 -15.25
CA VAL A 38 -0.47 15.25 -15.46
C VAL A 38 -0.48 15.52 -16.96
N MET A 39 -1.66 15.84 -17.52
CA MET A 39 -1.83 16.12 -18.95
C MET A 39 -2.88 17.18 -19.21
N GLU A 40 -2.93 17.72 -20.42
CA GLU A 40 -3.94 18.71 -20.77
C GLU A 40 -5.34 18.09 -20.79
N LYS A 41 -6.32 18.80 -20.22
CA LYS A 41 -7.68 18.28 -20.02
C LYS A 41 -8.45 18.17 -21.33
N THR A 42 -8.21 19.09 -22.26
CA THR A 42 -8.69 19.04 -23.64
C THR A 42 -8.26 17.75 -24.34
N ASP A 43 -6.98 17.40 -24.22
CA ASP A 43 -6.41 16.21 -24.84
C ASP A 43 -7.01 14.91 -24.27
N TYR A 44 -7.26 14.87 -22.94
CA TYR A 44 -7.95 13.74 -22.31
C TYR A 44 -9.40 13.57 -22.81
N ASN A 45 -10.16 14.67 -22.86
CA ASN A 45 -11.57 14.63 -23.23
C ASN A 45 -11.76 14.24 -24.71
N ASN A 46 -10.90 14.71 -25.60
CA ASN A 46 -10.95 14.32 -27.01
C ASN A 46 -10.76 12.80 -27.17
N ARG A 47 -9.74 12.23 -26.49
CA ARG A 47 -9.48 10.78 -26.51
C ARG A 47 -10.63 9.94 -25.95
N MET A 48 -11.28 10.39 -24.87
CA MET A 48 -12.44 9.67 -24.32
C MET A 48 -13.66 9.74 -25.26
N THR A 49 -13.84 10.87 -25.95
CA THR A 49 -14.97 11.05 -26.85
C THR A 49 -14.82 10.19 -28.11
N ASP A 50 -13.60 10.10 -28.66
CA ASP A 50 -13.29 9.21 -29.79
C ASP A 50 -13.52 7.73 -29.44
N LEU A 51 -13.22 7.32 -28.21
CA LEU A 51 -13.47 5.97 -27.71
C LEU A 51 -14.97 5.64 -27.60
N LEU A 52 -15.78 6.59 -27.13
CA LEU A 52 -17.21 6.39 -26.84
C LEU A 52 -18.11 6.57 -28.09
N ASN A 53 -17.56 7.12 -29.17
CA ASN A 53 -18.27 7.32 -30.44
C ASN A 53 -18.33 6.05 -31.31
N ASP A 54 -17.74 4.93 -30.87
CA ASP A 54 -17.86 3.64 -31.56
C ASP A 54 -19.28 3.05 -31.41
N GLU A 55 -20.09 3.21 -32.45
CA GLU A 55 -21.47 2.73 -32.49
C GLU A 55 -21.59 1.20 -32.59
N SER A 56 -20.50 0.48 -32.89
CA SER A 56 -20.50 -0.99 -32.93
C SER A 56 -20.51 -1.62 -31.51
N THR A 57 -19.96 -0.91 -30.53
CA THR A 57 -19.83 -1.39 -29.13
C THR A 57 -20.86 -0.76 -28.18
N TYR A 58 -21.28 0.49 -28.41
CA TYR A 58 -22.06 1.26 -27.42
C TYR A 58 -23.43 1.74 -27.92
N ARG A 59 -24.44 1.76 -27.02
CA ARG A 59 -25.80 2.26 -27.31
C ARG A 59 -26.30 3.25 -26.26
N LYS A 60 -26.85 4.37 -26.72
CA LYS A 60 -27.35 5.47 -25.87
C LYS A 60 -28.75 5.19 -25.30
N LEU A 61 -28.94 5.44 -23.99
CA LEU A 61 -30.22 5.28 -23.29
C LEU A 61 -31.00 6.60 -23.17
N LYS A 62 -32.33 6.49 -23.14
CA LYS A 62 -33.24 7.65 -23.15
C LYS A 62 -33.74 8.10 -21.78
N LYS A 63 -33.72 7.24 -20.75
CA LYS A 63 -34.20 7.59 -19.40
C LYS A 63 -33.47 6.82 -18.29
N ASP A 64 -33.43 7.43 -17.11
CA ASP A 64 -32.84 6.85 -15.89
C ASP A 64 -33.66 5.64 -15.38
N PRO A 65 -33.02 4.46 -15.19
CA PRO A 65 -33.69 3.24 -14.74
C PRO A 65 -33.72 3.01 -13.22
N ILE A 66 -33.09 3.86 -12.39
CA ILE A 66 -32.87 3.57 -10.95
C ILE A 66 -34.17 3.22 -10.21
N SER A 67 -35.24 3.99 -10.39
CA SER A 67 -36.47 3.82 -9.59
C SER A 67 -37.16 2.48 -9.86
N GLN A 68 -37.08 1.98 -11.09
CA GLN A 68 -37.61 0.68 -11.47
C GLN A 68 -36.81 -0.47 -10.84
N LEU A 69 -35.48 -0.32 -10.84
CA LEU A 69 -34.56 -1.27 -10.21
C LEU A 69 -34.80 -1.36 -8.70
N THR A 70 -34.89 -0.23 -8.00
CA THR A 70 -35.10 -0.20 -6.54
C THR A 70 -36.45 -0.80 -6.13
N THR A 71 -37.51 -0.52 -6.89
CA THR A 71 -38.87 -1.04 -6.59
C THR A 71 -38.95 -2.56 -6.72
N LYS A 72 -38.31 -3.12 -7.75
CA LYS A 72 -38.19 -4.58 -7.90
C LYS A 72 -37.43 -5.21 -6.74
N LEU A 73 -36.31 -4.60 -6.34
CA LEU A 73 -35.46 -5.11 -5.27
C LEU A 73 -36.21 -5.17 -3.92
N ASN A 74 -36.94 -4.11 -3.56
CA ASN A 74 -37.71 -4.09 -2.31
C ASN A 74 -38.88 -5.09 -2.26
N LYS A 75 -39.55 -5.35 -3.39
CA LYS A 75 -40.58 -6.42 -3.45
C LYS A 75 -39.98 -7.79 -3.12
N LEU A 76 -38.76 -8.01 -3.60
CA LEU A 76 -38.05 -9.27 -3.44
C LEU A 76 -37.65 -9.51 -1.99
N VAL A 77 -37.10 -8.48 -1.33
CA VAL A 77 -36.77 -8.51 0.11
C VAL A 77 -38.01 -8.77 0.97
N LYS A 78 -39.16 -8.20 0.62
CA LYS A 78 -40.41 -8.41 1.34
C LYS A 78 -40.94 -9.85 1.23
N SER A 79 -40.82 -10.47 0.06
CA SER A 79 -41.22 -11.88 -0.09
C SER A 79 -40.41 -12.86 0.77
N TRP A 80 -39.14 -12.54 1.04
CA TRP A 80 -38.27 -13.35 1.88
C TRP A 80 -38.63 -13.27 3.36
N TYR A 81 -39.04 -12.08 3.81
CA TYR A 81 -39.54 -11.87 5.16
C TYR A 81 -40.88 -12.58 5.39
N ASP A 82 -41.82 -12.47 4.44
CA ASP A 82 -43.13 -13.12 4.53
C ASP A 82 -43.03 -14.68 4.49
N SER A 83 -41.89 -15.22 4.04
CA SER A 83 -41.58 -16.66 4.03
C SER A 83 -40.80 -17.11 5.29
N ASP A 84 -40.62 -16.22 6.26
CA ASP A 84 -39.91 -16.42 7.54
C ASP A 84 -38.44 -16.84 7.39
N ILE A 85 -37.82 -16.51 6.25
CA ILE A 85 -36.40 -16.79 5.96
C ILE A 85 -35.49 -15.80 6.69
N ILE A 86 -35.99 -14.58 6.94
CA ILE A 86 -35.23 -13.49 7.57
C ILE A 86 -36.03 -12.87 8.71
N ASP A 87 -35.31 -12.51 9.76
CA ASP A 87 -35.86 -11.91 10.98
C ASP A 87 -36.12 -10.40 10.83
N ASP A 88 -36.96 -9.89 11.73
CA ASP A 88 -37.39 -8.48 11.76
C ASP A 88 -36.24 -7.45 11.69
N PRO A 89 -35.17 -7.55 12.50
CA PRO A 89 -34.04 -6.61 12.43
C PRO A 89 -33.38 -6.59 11.05
N THR A 90 -33.22 -7.75 10.43
CA THR A 90 -32.53 -7.90 9.13
C THR A 90 -33.38 -7.36 7.99
N TYR A 91 -34.70 -7.57 8.03
CA TYR A 91 -35.63 -7.05 7.04
C TYR A 91 -35.62 -5.52 6.97
N TYR A 92 -35.69 -4.82 8.11
CA TYR A 92 -35.65 -3.35 8.12
C TYR A 92 -34.29 -2.80 7.68
N ARG A 93 -33.19 -3.54 7.88
CA ARG A 93 -31.85 -3.13 7.46
C ARG A 93 -31.63 -3.26 5.95
N LEU A 94 -32.28 -4.23 5.29
CA LEU A 94 -32.12 -4.51 3.86
C LEU A 94 -33.07 -3.71 2.98
N LYS A 95 -34.17 -3.21 3.53
CA LYS A 95 -35.13 -2.38 2.79
C LYS A 95 -34.49 -1.06 2.37
N CYS A 96 -34.38 -0.82 1.07
CA CYS A 96 -33.69 0.35 0.52
C CYS A 96 -34.68 1.42 0.04
N THR A 97 -34.64 2.62 0.63
CA THR A 97 -35.53 3.72 0.25
C THR A 97 -34.92 4.73 -0.73
N ASN A 98 -33.59 4.89 -0.76
CA ASN A 98 -32.90 5.81 -1.67
C ASN A 98 -31.60 5.20 -2.23
N GLY A 99 -31.38 5.28 -3.56
CA GLY A 99 -30.19 4.74 -4.25
C GLY A 99 -29.59 5.68 -5.32
N ASN A 100 -28.28 5.53 -5.63
CA ASN A 100 -27.46 6.44 -6.47
C ASN A 100 -26.85 5.78 -7.74
N LEU A 101 -26.54 6.60 -8.77
CA LEU A 101 -26.09 6.17 -10.12
C LEU A 101 -24.54 6.16 -10.29
N PRO A 102 -23.94 5.17 -11.01
CA PRO A 102 -22.48 5.06 -11.21
C PRO A 102 -21.89 5.90 -12.38
N ARG A 103 -20.54 6.05 -12.43
CA ARG A 103 -19.78 6.89 -13.40
C ARG A 103 -18.65 6.14 -14.16
N CYS A 104 -18.24 6.66 -15.33
CA CYS A 104 -17.20 6.14 -16.26
C CYS A 104 -15.92 7.02 -16.30
N TYR A 105 -14.72 6.40 -16.47
CA TYR A 105 -13.41 7.07 -16.63
C TYR A 105 -12.33 6.13 -17.28
N GLY A 106 -11.26 6.69 -17.87
CA GLY A 106 -10.12 5.95 -18.48
C GLY A 106 -8.72 6.38 -17.98
N LEU A 107 -7.70 5.51 -18.10
CA LEU A 107 -6.34 5.66 -17.52
C LEU A 107 -5.19 5.67 -18.58
N PRO A 108 -4.16 6.53 -18.43
CA PRO A 108 -3.00 6.64 -19.34
C PRO A 108 -1.76 5.77 -18.94
N LYS A 109 -0.70 5.64 -19.76
CA LYS A 109 0.40 4.61 -19.61
C LYS A 109 1.87 5.14 -19.74
N PHE A 110 2.78 4.96 -18.73
CA PHE A 110 4.24 5.39 -18.72
C PHE A 110 5.19 4.63 -17.68
N TYR A 111 6.58 4.65 -17.78
CA TYR A 111 7.75 4.47 -16.78
C TYR A 111 8.76 3.24 -16.68
N GLU A 112 9.97 3.45 -16.02
CA GLU A 112 11.24 2.58 -15.89
C GLU A 112 12.14 2.70 -14.58
N GLN A 113 13.01 1.71 -14.22
CA GLN A 113 13.86 1.54 -12.99
C GLN A 113 15.39 1.33 -13.24
N ILE A 114 16.30 1.80 -12.33
CA ILE A 114 17.77 1.91 -12.57
C ILE A 114 18.75 1.04 -11.71
N PHE A 115 18.54 0.78 -10.40
CA PHE A 115 19.34 -0.18 -9.57
C PHE A 115 18.58 -0.66 -8.32
N GLY A 116 18.87 -1.87 -7.84
CA GLY A 116 18.15 -2.52 -6.73
C GLY A 116 16.78 -3.08 -7.15
N SER A 117 16.09 -3.77 -6.25
CA SER A 117 14.84 -4.46 -6.57
C SER A 117 13.58 -3.58 -6.37
N PRO A 118 12.60 -3.59 -7.29
CA PRO A 118 11.42 -2.71 -7.22
C PRO A 118 10.60 -2.99 -5.97
N MET A 119 10.29 -1.97 -5.19
CA MET A 119 9.35 -2.15 -4.10
C MET A 119 7.95 -2.50 -4.62
N GLY A 120 7.27 -3.42 -3.94
CA GLY A 120 6.01 -3.99 -4.41
C GLY A 120 6.15 -5.04 -5.52
N SER A 121 7.38 -5.31 -5.98
CA SER A 121 7.65 -6.46 -6.83
C SER A 121 7.65 -7.75 -6.01
N PRO A 122 6.98 -8.81 -6.49
CA PRO A 122 6.95 -10.10 -5.81
C PRO A 122 8.32 -10.79 -5.73
N LEU A 123 9.31 -10.32 -6.50
CA LEU A 123 10.66 -10.88 -6.53
C LEU A 123 11.64 -10.21 -5.55
N SER A 124 11.39 -8.97 -5.16
CA SER A 124 12.29 -8.20 -4.29
C SER A 124 12.56 -8.88 -2.95
N PRO A 125 11.56 -9.48 -2.26
CA PRO A 125 11.79 -10.17 -0.99
C PRO A 125 12.80 -11.32 -1.13
N LYS A 126 12.66 -12.15 -2.18
CA LYS A 126 13.54 -13.31 -2.41
C LYS A 126 14.98 -12.91 -2.68
N THR A 127 15.19 -11.84 -3.46
CA THR A 127 16.54 -11.32 -3.70
C THR A 127 17.17 -10.75 -2.43
N SER A 128 16.40 -10.11 -1.55
CA SER A 128 16.90 -9.61 -0.28
C SER A 128 17.24 -10.75 0.68
N ASP A 129 16.41 -11.80 0.73
CA ASP A 129 16.67 -12.96 1.57
C ASP A 129 18.02 -13.63 1.26
N ILE A 130 18.35 -13.80 -0.03
CA ILE A 130 19.63 -14.38 -0.46
C ILE A 130 20.83 -13.56 0.02
N VAL A 131 20.75 -12.23 -0.08
CA VAL A 131 21.84 -11.33 0.33
C VAL A 131 22.01 -11.34 1.86
N MET A 132 20.91 -11.39 2.60
CA MET A 132 20.95 -11.46 4.06
C MET A 132 21.50 -12.79 4.55
N GLU A 133 21.17 -13.90 3.89
CA GLU A 133 21.71 -15.22 4.23
C GLU A 133 23.23 -15.29 4.04
N ASP A 134 23.76 -14.72 2.96
CA ASP A 134 25.21 -14.62 2.73
C ASP A 134 25.91 -13.76 3.81
N LEU A 135 25.30 -12.64 4.18
CA LEU A 135 25.80 -11.75 5.23
C LEU A 135 25.86 -12.44 6.59
N GLU A 136 24.80 -13.14 6.96
CA GLU A 136 24.70 -13.89 8.21
C GLU A 136 25.82 -14.93 8.28
N MET A 137 25.97 -15.72 7.23
CA MET A 137 26.99 -16.78 7.16
C MET A 137 28.41 -16.21 7.35
N HIS A 138 28.70 -15.07 6.71
CA HIS A 138 29.99 -14.42 6.82
C HIS A 138 30.26 -13.86 8.22
N CYS A 139 29.31 -13.11 8.78
CA CYS A 139 29.52 -12.39 10.03
C CYS A 139 29.51 -13.33 11.24
N LEU A 140 28.61 -14.32 11.26
CA LEU A 140 28.55 -15.31 12.33
C LEU A 140 29.79 -16.21 12.33
N GLY A 141 30.32 -16.54 11.14
CA GLY A 141 31.56 -17.32 11.01
C GLY A 141 32.82 -16.59 11.46
N ALA A 142 32.79 -15.25 11.56
CA ALA A 142 33.92 -14.43 11.99
C ALA A 142 34.02 -14.23 13.51
N LEU A 143 33.00 -14.63 14.28
CA LEU A 143 32.98 -14.45 15.73
C LEU A 143 33.79 -15.52 16.46
N ASP A 144 34.42 -15.12 17.57
CA ASP A 144 35.20 -16.03 18.42
C ASP A 144 34.34 -16.79 19.45
N PHE A 145 33.01 -16.72 19.32
CA PHE A 145 32.06 -17.37 20.20
C PHE A 145 30.77 -17.75 19.47
N GLU A 146 30.05 -18.73 20.01
CA GLU A 146 28.78 -19.20 19.46
C GLU A 146 27.61 -18.38 19.99
N ILE A 147 26.76 -17.89 19.07
CA ILE A 147 25.51 -17.20 19.40
C ILE A 147 24.43 -18.25 19.72
N LYS A 148 23.80 -18.16 20.89
CA LYS A 148 22.78 -19.13 21.32
C LYS A 148 21.43 -18.97 20.63
N ILE A 149 21.02 -17.73 20.38
CA ILE A 149 19.76 -17.41 19.71
C ILE A 149 20.04 -16.36 18.64
N PHE A 150 19.59 -16.64 17.43
CA PHE A 150 19.63 -15.75 16.28
C PHE A 150 18.35 -15.97 15.45
N TYR A 151 17.48 -14.96 15.41
CA TYR A 151 16.26 -14.97 14.61
C TYR A 151 16.23 -13.75 13.70
N ARG A 152 15.96 -13.94 12.41
CA ARG A 152 15.79 -12.86 11.44
C ARG A 152 14.35 -12.78 10.94
N TYR A 153 13.82 -11.57 10.83
CA TYR A 153 12.61 -11.25 10.10
C TYR A 153 12.91 -10.19 9.04
N VAL A 154 13.03 -10.61 7.78
CA VAL A 154 13.46 -9.77 6.65
C VAL A 154 14.83 -9.12 6.90
N ASP A 155 14.88 -7.92 7.48
CA ASP A 155 16.06 -7.14 7.83
C ASP A 155 16.30 -7.01 9.35
N ASP A 156 15.32 -7.36 10.17
CA ASP A 156 15.42 -7.30 11.64
C ASP A 156 16.02 -8.57 12.25
N ILE A 157 16.94 -8.40 13.20
CA ILE A 157 17.66 -9.51 13.85
C ILE A 157 17.46 -9.45 15.37
N PHE A 158 17.04 -10.57 15.94
CA PHE A 158 16.99 -10.80 17.38
C PHE A 158 18.11 -11.75 17.79
N THR A 159 18.93 -11.34 18.74
CA THR A 159 20.04 -12.18 19.21
C THR A 159 20.29 -12.09 20.71
N ILE A 160 20.73 -13.21 21.31
CA ILE A 160 21.17 -13.27 22.71
C ILE A 160 22.66 -13.52 22.75
N ILE A 161 23.40 -12.50 23.21
CA ILE A 161 24.86 -12.50 23.29
C ILE A 161 25.35 -11.93 24.64
N PRO A 162 26.59 -12.27 25.07
CA PRO A 162 27.21 -11.64 26.22
C PRO A 162 27.41 -10.12 25.99
N ARG A 163 27.07 -9.29 26.99
CA ARG A 163 27.20 -7.83 26.89
C ARG A 163 28.63 -7.36 26.57
N SER A 164 29.65 -8.12 26.98
CA SER A 164 31.06 -7.82 26.69
C SER A 164 31.41 -7.98 25.21
N LYS A 165 30.72 -8.86 24.49
CA LYS A 165 30.96 -9.20 23.07
C LYS A 165 30.14 -8.38 22.09
N LEU A 166 29.33 -7.47 22.61
CA LEU A 166 28.37 -6.72 21.81
C LEU A 166 29.07 -5.89 20.73
N ASN A 167 30.14 -5.18 21.09
CA ASN A 167 30.89 -4.38 20.13
C ASN A 167 31.59 -5.25 19.08
N ASP A 168 32.02 -6.46 19.45
CA ASP A 168 32.67 -7.39 18.53
C ASP A 168 31.67 -7.85 17.44
N VAL A 169 30.45 -8.21 17.85
CA VAL A 169 29.35 -8.55 16.92
C VAL A 169 29.00 -7.37 16.03
N LEU A 170 28.83 -6.20 16.63
CA LEU A 170 28.49 -5.00 15.88
C LEU A 170 29.55 -4.65 14.84
N ASN A 171 30.83 -4.75 15.20
CA ASN A 171 31.94 -4.48 14.30
C ASN A 171 32.01 -5.52 13.17
N ALA A 172 31.77 -6.80 13.47
CA ALA A 172 31.75 -7.85 12.46
C ALA A 172 30.67 -7.59 11.40
N PHE A 173 29.43 -7.32 11.82
CA PHE A 173 28.31 -7.02 10.92
C PHE A 173 28.52 -5.74 10.11
N ASN A 174 29.08 -4.69 10.74
CA ASN A 174 29.39 -3.43 10.06
C ASN A 174 30.60 -3.51 9.12
N SER A 175 31.41 -4.56 9.20
CA SER A 175 32.55 -4.75 8.30
C SER A 175 32.18 -5.38 6.96
N TYR A 176 30.99 -5.98 6.84
CA TYR A 176 30.61 -6.81 5.68
C TYR A 176 30.47 -6.01 4.38
N HIS A 177 29.79 -4.85 4.39
CA HIS A 177 29.66 -4.03 3.19
C HIS A 177 29.47 -2.55 3.53
N PRO A 178 30.17 -1.60 2.86
CA PRO A 178 30.11 -0.18 3.19
C PRO A 178 28.74 0.48 3.02
N ARG A 179 27.80 -0.18 2.30
CA ARG A 179 26.41 0.29 2.13
C ARG A 179 25.44 -0.34 3.13
N LEU A 180 25.91 -1.23 4.00
CA LEU A 180 25.13 -1.87 5.07
C LEU A 180 25.68 -1.38 6.42
N ASN A 181 24.78 -1.05 7.33
CA ASN A 181 25.13 -0.56 8.65
C ASN A 181 24.11 -1.05 9.67
N PHE A 182 24.57 -1.89 10.59
CA PHE A 182 23.83 -2.50 11.68
C PHE A 182 23.99 -1.70 12.96
N THR A 183 22.93 -1.72 13.75
CA THR A 183 22.85 -1.16 15.09
C THR A 183 22.10 -2.14 15.99
N PHE A 184 22.11 -1.93 17.29
CA PHE A 184 21.48 -2.84 18.24
C PHE A 184 20.70 -2.05 19.29
N GLU A 185 19.73 -2.73 19.89
CA GLU A 185 19.05 -2.28 21.10
C GLU A 185 19.36 -3.24 22.24
N LEU A 186 19.46 -2.70 23.46
CA LEU A 186 19.72 -3.49 24.65
C LEU A 186 18.45 -3.67 25.47
N GLU A 187 18.31 -4.87 26.03
CA GLU A 187 17.28 -5.17 27.02
C GLU A 187 17.33 -4.16 28.18
N SER A 188 16.17 -3.57 28.48
CA SER A 188 15.95 -2.65 29.59
C SER A 188 14.73 -3.11 30.38
N ASN A 189 14.82 -3.12 31.72
CA ASN A 189 13.74 -3.56 32.61
C ASN A 189 13.16 -4.95 32.25
N ASN A 190 14.02 -5.93 31.93
CA ASN A 190 13.63 -7.28 31.47
C ASN A 190 12.75 -7.30 30.21
N SER A 191 12.79 -6.23 29.42
CA SER A 191 12.01 -6.10 28.20
C SER A 191 12.89 -5.68 27.02
N LEU A 192 12.60 -6.25 25.85
CA LEU A 192 13.25 -5.89 24.59
C LEU A 192 12.18 -5.79 23.49
N PRO A 193 12.05 -4.64 22.81
CA PRO A 193 11.19 -4.51 21.63
C PRO A 193 11.67 -5.40 20.48
N PHE A 194 10.75 -6.07 19.80
CA PHE A 194 11.03 -6.79 18.57
C PHE A 194 9.79 -6.82 17.67
N LEU A 195 9.90 -6.26 16.46
CA LEU A 195 8.78 -6.00 15.55
C LEU A 195 7.66 -5.20 16.28
N ASP A 196 6.40 -5.61 16.11
CA ASP A 196 5.24 -5.02 16.79
C ASP A 196 4.98 -5.64 18.19
N THR A 197 6.00 -6.23 18.83
CA THR A 197 5.86 -6.94 20.12
C THR A 197 6.95 -6.60 21.13
N ILE A 198 6.70 -6.89 22.43
CA ILE A 198 7.68 -6.76 23.52
C ILE A 198 8.01 -8.15 24.04
N VAL A 199 9.28 -8.52 23.98
CA VAL A 199 9.79 -9.75 24.56
C VAL A 199 10.11 -9.48 26.02
N ILE A 200 9.50 -10.24 26.93
CA ILE A 200 9.72 -10.14 28.38
C ILE A 200 10.50 -11.37 28.84
N ARG A 201 11.55 -11.13 29.63
CA ARG A 201 12.34 -12.20 30.26
C ARG A 201 11.81 -12.46 31.67
N ASP A 202 11.15 -13.61 31.84
CA ASP A 202 10.74 -14.18 33.13
C ASP A 202 11.90 -14.83 33.89
#